data_AF-A0A848LG52-F1
#
_entry.id   AF-A0A848LG52-F1
#
_cell.length_a   1.000
_cell.length_b   1.000
_cell.length_c   1.000
_cell.angle_alpha   90.00
_cell.angle_beta   90.00
_cell.angle_gamma   90.00
#
_symmetry.space_group_name_H-M   'P 1'
#
loop_
_entity.id
_entity.type
_entity.pdbx_description
1 polymer ?
#
loop_
_entity_poly.entity_id
_entity_poly.type
_entity_poly.pdbx_seq_one_letter_code
_entity_poly.pdbx_strand_id
1 'polypeptide(L)'
;MSRLRSLLLLLSLATACGEPSAVVPEPPLGEREDAVTIPSRGFATTLDVGTWNLEYFGSTSQGPDNETLQLQNARDVIQGADLDLWGVQEIVSAAQFNTLVSQLPGYAGLLGSDSIVQGGSTYYTPGEQKVGLLYKPGVASILGARVILTADATLFGGRPPLEVRMRVSLNGHTEDLVVIVLHAKAMSDVDSWQRRVDASRVLKSFLDSTWPSAKVLVVGDFNDDVDVSITSGRASPYDNFVADANDYTFPTTVLSNANLTSVIGYKAVIDHHLATNETQALYVPGSAEVYRVDAYISDYDTTTTDHLPVLTRYSWGNAGASLTVTSPNGGESWAGGSSRVLTWTANQVATVALDYSLDGGGTWALIGHAEGAAGSYTWTVPDIATSQARVRVRDVANASINDSGDGVFTITSVNTPGNVVLHEILANEIGSDAGTEFVELLNTGGSAVDLSGWTLWDATGSRHTFASGTILGAGRALAVFGKAASIPNGVGNAVGATTGGLSLNNGGDTVTLQKPGGAVVDTYTYAAGLAGQDGVSMNRNPDGSATGSFVLHTSLSTRSASPGTRANGTAF
;
A
#
# COMPACT_ATOMS: atom_id res chain seq x y z
N MET A 1 73.09 -59.24 33.77
CA MET A 1 72.92 -59.81 32.42
C MET A 1 71.45 -60.17 32.22
N SER A 2 70.98 -60.15 30.97
CA SER A 2 69.63 -60.53 30.50
C SER A 2 68.58 -59.41 30.46
N ARG A 3 68.30 -58.93 29.24
CA ARG A 3 67.03 -58.32 28.85
C ARG A 3 66.23 -59.41 28.13
N LEU A 4 64.96 -59.61 28.49
CA LEU A 4 63.99 -60.31 27.64
C LEU A 4 62.56 -59.78 27.84
N ARG A 5 62.01 -59.24 26.74
CA ARG A 5 60.65 -59.35 26.17
C ARG A 5 59.37 -59.32 27.04
N SER A 6 58.47 -58.44 26.57
CA SER A 6 57.04 -58.62 26.26
C SER A 6 55.95 -58.30 27.31
N LEU A 7 55.18 -57.26 26.93
CA LEU A 7 53.72 -57.08 26.94
C LEU A 7 52.94 -57.19 28.27
N LEU A 8 52.34 -56.08 28.71
CA LEU A 8 50.98 -56.11 29.28
C LEU A 8 50.27 -54.75 29.12
N LEU A 9 49.01 -54.85 28.70
CA LEU A 9 47.99 -53.82 28.50
C LEU A 9 47.64 -53.14 29.83
N LEU A 10 47.58 -51.80 29.87
CA LEU A 10 47.04 -51.05 31.01
C LEU A 10 45.83 -50.22 30.55
N LEU A 11 44.70 -50.56 31.14
CA LEU A 11 43.42 -49.87 31.03
C LEU A 11 43.45 -48.65 31.97
N SER A 12 43.27 -47.43 31.45
CA SER A 12 43.06 -46.23 32.28
C SER A 12 41.71 -45.60 31.96
N LEU A 13 40.83 -45.58 32.95
CA LEU A 13 39.64 -44.72 32.97
C LEU A 13 40.09 -43.25 32.99
N ALA A 14 39.66 -42.48 32.00
CA ALA A 14 39.75 -41.02 32.00
C ALA A 14 38.37 -40.43 32.29
N THR A 15 38.28 -39.67 33.38
CA THR A 15 37.20 -38.73 33.69
C THR A 15 37.19 -37.61 32.65
N ALA A 16 36.05 -37.44 31.97
CA ALA A 16 35.83 -36.38 31.00
C ALA A 16 35.46 -35.06 31.69
N CYS A 17 36.33 -34.06 31.59
CA CYS A 17 35.92 -32.66 31.63
C CYS A 17 35.76 -32.21 30.17
N GLY A 18 34.55 -31.79 29.78
CA GLY A 18 34.30 -31.19 28.48
C GLY A 18 34.74 -29.72 28.49
N GLU A 19 35.60 -29.36 27.55
CA GLU A 19 35.87 -27.97 27.14
C GLU A 19 34.55 -27.31 26.65
N PRO A 20 34.36 -25.99 26.82
CA PRO A 20 33.22 -25.30 26.24
C PRO A 20 33.29 -25.38 24.71
N SER A 21 32.24 -25.93 24.09
CA SER A 21 32.12 -26.00 22.64
C SER A 21 32.23 -24.59 22.04
N ALA A 22 33.24 -24.39 21.20
CA ALA A 22 33.31 -23.21 20.34
C ALA A 22 32.05 -23.15 19.45
N VAL A 23 31.37 -22.01 19.48
CA VAL A 23 30.26 -21.71 18.57
C VAL A 23 30.82 -21.72 17.15
N VAL A 24 30.43 -22.72 16.35
CA VAL A 24 30.72 -22.75 14.92
C VAL A 24 29.82 -21.70 14.27
N PRO A 25 30.34 -20.73 13.50
CA PRO A 25 29.50 -19.80 12.77
C PRO A 25 28.67 -20.56 11.71
N GLU A 26 27.35 -20.46 11.82
CA GLU A 26 26.39 -20.93 10.81
C GLU A 26 26.68 -20.22 9.46
N PRO A 27 26.66 -20.94 8.32
CA PRO A 27 26.89 -20.33 7.01
C PRO A 27 25.74 -19.38 6.64
N PRO A 28 26.02 -18.23 5.99
CA PRO A 28 24.99 -17.30 5.55
C PRO A 28 24.05 -17.95 4.52
N LEU A 29 22.75 -17.67 4.66
CA LEU A 29 21.69 -18.18 3.78
C LEU A 29 21.72 -17.43 2.43
N GLY A 30 21.46 -18.14 1.33
CA GLY A 30 21.56 -17.62 -0.04
C GLY A 30 20.40 -16.70 -0.46
N GLU A 31 20.63 -15.91 -1.51
CA GLU A 31 19.63 -15.04 -2.15
C GLU A 31 18.63 -15.85 -3.00
N ARG A 32 17.38 -15.37 -3.13
CA ARG A 32 16.35 -15.87 -4.06
C ARG A 32 16.07 -14.79 -5.12
N GLU A 33 15.71 -15.20 -6.34
CA GLU A 33 15.38 -14.30 -7.47
C GLU A 33 14.03 -13.57 -7.38
N ASP A 34 13.01 -14.06 -6.65
CA ASP A 34 11.70 -13.40 -6.59
C ASP A 34 11.41 -12.78 -5.20
N ALA A 35 11.53 -11.45 -5.11
CA ALA A 35 11.17 -10.66 -3.94
C ALA A 35 9.66 -10.35 -3.89
N VAL A 36 9.07 -10.32 -2.69
CA VAL A 36 7.68 -9.87 -2.49
C VAL A 36 7.62 -8.35 -2.67
N THR A 37 6.66 -7.86 -3.46
CA THR A 37 6.44 -6.41 -3.60
C THR A 37 5.70 -5.87 -2.39
N ILE A 38 6.43 -5.19 -1.51
CA ILE A 38 5.90 -4.50 -0.34
C ILE A 38 5.75 -3.02 -0.67
N PRO A 39 4.54 -2.43 -0.58
CA PRO A 39 4.35 -1.00 -0.81
C PRO A 39 5.19 -0.13 0.12
N SER A 40 5.74 0.96 -0.41
CA SER A 40 6.51 1.89 0.42
C SER A 40 5.65 2.62 1.44
N ARG A 41 6.28 2.94 2.57
CA ARG A 41 5.78 3.77 3.66
C ARG A 41 6.77 4.86 4.07
N GLY A 42 7.99 4.82 3.57
CA GLY A 42 9.00 5.86 3.74
C GLY A 42 8.84 7.00 2.74
N PHE A 43 9.22 8.19 3.17
CA PHE A 43 9.15 9.41 2.37
C PHE A 43 10.45 10.18 2.49
N ALA A 44 10.94 10.71 1.36
CA ALA A 44 12.25 11.38 1.30
C ALA A 44 12.38 12.63 2.18
N THR A 45 11.27 13.23 2.62
CA THR A 45 11.23 14.49 3.39
C THR A 45 10.76 14.33 4.83
N THR A 46 10.54 13.10 5.31
CA THR A 46 10.20 12.85 6.72
C THR A 46 11.11 11.81 7.33
N LEU A 47 11.19 11.82 8.67
CA LEU A 47 11.80 10.73 9.41
C LEU A 47 10.72 9.68 9.67
N ASP A 48 10.81 8.56 8.96
CA ASP A 48 9.89 7.43 9.05
C ASP A 48 10.48 6.33 9.94
N VAL A 49 9.74 5.95 11.00
CA VAL A 49 10.23 5.02 12.02
C VAL A 49 9.28 3.84 12.15
N GLY A 50 9.84 2.62 12.14
CA GLY A 50 9.13 1.38 12.42
C GLY A 50 9.60 0.70 13.70
N THR A 51 8.73 -0.12 14.29
CA THR A 51 9.13 -1.18 15.21
C THR A 51 8.59 -2.52 14.73
N TRP A 52 9.38 -3.59 14.88
CA TRP A 52 8.98 -4.91 14.44
C TRP A 52 9.66 -6.02 15.26
N ASN A 53 8.86 -6.78 16.00
CA ASN A 53 9.29 -8.04 16.57
C ASN A 53 9.34 -9.09 15.45
N LEU A 54 10.48 -9.78 15.31
CA LEU A 54 10.71 -10.74 14.22
C LEU A 54 10.52 -12.19 14.65
N GLU A 55 10.00 -12.46 15.85
CA GLU A 55 9.72 -13.79 16.40
C GLU A 55 10.92 -14.76 16.31
N TYR A 56 11.74 -14.77 17.35
CA TYR A 56 12.91 -15.66 17.47
C TYR A 56 13.88 -15.66 16.28
N PHE A 57 13.99 -14.57 15.53
CA PHE A 57 14.77 -14.46 14.29
C PHE A 57 16.19 -15.05 14.40
N GLY A 58 16.48 -16.09 13.63
CA GLY A 58 17.75 -16.80 13.70
C GLY A 58 17.79 -18.01 14.62
N SER A 59 16.64 -18.48 15.12
CA SER A 59 16.52 -19.65 15.97
C SER A 59 16.09 -20.87 15.16
N THR A 60 16.87 -21.95 15.23
CA THR A 60 16.50 -23.22 14.58
C THR A 60 15.51 -24.06 15.41
N SER A 61 14.97 -23.51 16.50
CA SER A 61 14.15 -24.26 17.46
C SER A 61 12.88 -23.54 17.92
N GLN A 62 12.70 -22.27 17.56
CA GLN A 62 11.59 -21.42 17.95
C GLN A 62 11.31 -20.43 16.81
N GLY A 63 10.05 -19.98 16.69
CA GLY A 63 9.62 -19.15 15.57
C GLY A 63 9.33 -19.97 14.31
N PRO A 64 9.28 -19.32 13.13
CA PRO A 64 9.09 -19.97 11.83
C PRO A 64 10.09 -21.09 11.54
N ASP A 65 9.62 -22.23 11.03
CA ASP A 65 10.47 -23.40 10.76
C ASP A 65 11.51 -23.17 9.63
N ASN A 66 11.29 -22.17 8.77
CA ASN A 66 12.12 -21.90 7.60
C ASN A 66 12.88 -20.57 7.74
N GLU A 67 14.04 -20.63 8.39
CA GLU A 67 14.93 -19.48 8.62
C GLU A 67 15.31 -18.71 7.35
N THR A 68 15.45 -19.41 6.22
CA THR A 68 15.76 -18.76 4.94
C THR A 68 14.59 -17.91 4.47
N LEU A 69 13.37 -18.44 4.57
CA LEU A 69 12.16 -17.72 4.18
C LEU A 69 11.87 -16.56 5.14
N GLN A 70 12.07 -16.75 6.44
CA GLN A 70 11.93 -15.70 7.44
C GLN A 70 12.85 -14.51 7.14
N LEU A 71 14.13 -14.77 6.87
CA LEU A 71 15.10 -13.73 6.50
C LEU A 71 14.70 -13.01 5.22
N GLN A 72 14.23 -13.75 4.21
CA GLN A 72 13.82 -13.17 2.93
C GLN A 72 12.60 -12.27 3.07
N ASN A 73 11.58 -12.72 3.81
CA ASN A 73 10.38 -11.93 4.09
C ASN A 73 10.72 -10.68 4.92
N ALA A 74 11.60 -10.81 5.93
CA ALA A 74 12.08 -9.67 6.71
C ALA A 74 12.80 -8.65 5.82
N ARG A 75 13.70 -9.11 4.95
CA ARG A 75 14.40 -8.25 3.97
C ARG A 75 13.40 -7.53 3.08
N ASP A 76 12.46 -8.23 2.48
CA ASP A 76 11.51 -7.65 1.51
C ASP A 76 10.59 -6.62 2.18
N VAL A 77 10.16 -6.87 3.42
CA VAL A 77 9.39 -5.90 4.23
C VAL A 77 10.21 -4.66 4.53
N ILE A 78 11.42 -4.80 5.08
CA ILE A 78 12.25 -3.65 5.47
C ILE A 78 12.67 -2.84 4.24
N GLN A 79 13.06 -3.52 3.16
CA GLN A 79 13.49 -2.89 1.92
C GLN A 79 12.33 -2.19 1.20
N GLY A 80 11.17 -2.85 1.10
CA GLY A 80 10.02 -2.32 0.38
C GLY A 80 9.26 -1.23 1.13
N ALA A 81 9.16 -1.34 2.46
CA ALA A 81 8.59 -0.29 3.31
C ALA A 81 9.44 1.00 3.29
N ASP A 82 10.76 0.87 3.09
CA ASP A 82 11.69 1.98 2.86
C ASP A 82 11.74 3.03 4.01
N LEU A 83 11.58 2.61 5.27
CA LEU A 83 11.65 3.51 6.43
C LEU A 83 13.09 3.94 6.76
N ASP A 84 13.27 5.00 7.54
CA ASP A 84 14.62 5.47 7.89
C ASP A 84 15.22 4.72 9.07
N LEU A 85 14.38 4.32 10.02
CA LEU A 85 14.77 3.67 11.27
C LEU A 85 13.83 2.50 11.59
N TRP A 86 14.38 1.40 12.08
CA TRP A 86 13.64 0.26 12.61
C TRP A 86 14.19 -0.14 13.98
N GLY A 87 13.34 -0.13 15.00
CA GLY A 87 13.59 -0.91 16.22
C GLY A 87 13.15 -2.35 16.01
N VAL A 88 14.05 -3.31 16.15
CA VAL A 88 13.72 -4.73 15.98
C VAL A 88 13.86 -5.49 17.29
N GLN A 89 12.96 -6.46 17.50
CA GLN A 89 12.94 -7.31 18.69
C GLN A 89 13.12 -8.79 18.31
N GLU A 90 13.46 -9.60 19.30
CA GLU A 90 13.63 -11.05 19.20
C GLU A 90 14.71 -11.57 18.24
N ILE A 91 15.79 -10.82 18.07
CA ILE A 91 16.94 -11.29 17.29
C ILE A 91 17.73 -12.31 18.11
N VAL A 92 17.75 -13.57 17.68
CA VAL A 92 18.50 -14.65 18.35
C VAL A 92 19.90 -14.78 17.77
N SER A 93 20.01 -14.89 16.44
CA SER A 93 21.30 -15.08 15.74
C SER A 93 21.85 -13.77 15.18
N ALA A 94 22.98 -13.32 15.75
CA ALA A 94 23.73 -12.19 15.21
C ALA A 94 24.25 -12.44 13.78
N ALA A 95 24.57 -13.69 13.43
CA ALA A 95 25.01 -14.04 12.08
C ALA A 95 23.88 -13.88 11.05
N GLN A 96 22.66 -14.29 11.38
CA GLN A 96 21.49 -14.13 10.52
C GLN A 96 21.09 -12.67 10.37
N PHE A 97 21.12 -11.89 11.46
CA PHE A 97 20.92 -10.45 11.40
C PHE A 97 21.96 -9.75 10.50
N ASN A 98 23.24 -10.09 10.62
CA ASN A 98 24.27 -9.54 9.73
C ASN A 98 24.06 -9.94 8.27
N THR A 99 23.54 -11.14 8.02
CA THR A 99 23.16 -11.60 6.67
C THR A 99 22.00 -10.76 6.14
N LEU A 100 20.94 -10.54 6.94
CA LEU A 100 19.83 -9.65 6.59
C LEU A 100 20.33 -8.23 6.23
N VAL A 101 21.16 -7.62 7.09
CA VAL A 101 21.73 -6.29 6.84
C VAL A 101 22.53 -6.26 5.54
N SER A 102 23.31 -7.31 5.23
CA SER A 102 24.07 -7.38 3.97
C SER A 102 23.20 -7.41 2.71
N GLN A 103 21.93 -7.83 2.85
CA GLN A 103 20.95 -7.89 1.76
C GLN A 103 20.03 -6.65 1.71
N LEU A 104 20.26 -5.65 2.57
CA LEU A 104 19.47 -4.41 2.64
C LEU A 104 20.31 -3.23 2.13
N PRO A 105 20.41 -3.01 0.80
CA PRO A 105 21.15 -1.89 0.26
C PRO A 105 20.64 -0.55 0.83
N GLY A 106 21.56 0.24 1.37
CA GLY A 106 21.26 1.53 1.97
C GLY A 106 20.94 1.48 3.47
N TYR A 107 20.93 0.31 4.10
CA TYR A 107 20.80 0.16 5.55
C TYR A 107 22.11 -0.28 6.22
N ALA A 108 22.23 0.06 7.49
CA ALA A 108 23.16 -0.52 8.44
C ALA A 108 22.40 -1.05 9.66
N GLY A 109 23.02 -1.95 10.41
CA GLY A 109 22.42 -2.57 11.60
C GLY A 109 23.30 -2.45 12.83
N LEU A 110 22.67 -2.47 14.00
CA LEU A 110 23.30 -2.51 15.31
C LEU A 110 22.49 -3.43 16.22
N LEU A 111 23.12 -4.45 16.80
CA LEU A 111 22.49 -5.27 17.85
C LEU A 111 22.94 -4.85 19.24
N GLY A 112 22.06 -5.02 20.22
CA GLY A 112 22.38 -4.77 21.62
C GLY A 112 23.58 -5.57 22.15
N SER A 113 23.94 -6.68 21.50
CA SER A 113 25.12 -7.50 21.84
C SER A 113 26.43 -7.07 21.16
N ASP A 114 26.39 -6.11 20.23
CA ASP A 114 27.57 -5.73 19.47
C ASP A 114 28.63 -5.09 20.35
N SER A 115 29.90 -5.28 20.00
CA SER A 115 31.04 -4.81 20.80
C SER A 115 31.11 -3.28 20.93
N ILE A 116 30.50 -2.55 19.99
CA ILE A 116 30.38 -1.09 20.03
C ILE A 116 29.32 -0.61 21.04
N VAL A 117 28.39 -1.47 21.44
CA VAL A 117 27.35 -1.16 22.42
C VAL A 117 27.92 -1.31 23.83
N GLN A 118 28.01 -0.20 24.56
CA GLN A 118 28.52 -0.21 25.92
C GLN A 118 27.63 -1.08 26.83
N GLY A 119 28.25 -2.07 27.48
CA GLY A 119 27.58 -3.04 28.35
C GLY A 119 26.90 -4.20 27.60
N GLY A 120 26.78 -4.14 26.27
CA GLY A 120 25.96 -5.06 25.49
C GLY A 120 26.35 -6.53 25.63
N SER A 121 27.63 -6.83 25.37
CA SER A 121 28.19 -8.19 25.45
C SER A 121 28.22 -8.80 26.86
N THR A 122 27.87 -8.04 27.89
CA THR A 122 27.74 -8.53 29.26
C THR A 122 26.33 -9.04 29.57
N TYR A 123 25.31 -8.47 28.93
CA TYR A 123 23.90 -8.79 29.20
C TYR A 123 23.25 -9.62 28.11
N TYR A 124 23.78 -9.58 26.88
CA TYR A 124 23.33 -10.43 25.79
C TYR A 124 24.37 -11.51 25.46
N THR A 125 23.93 -12.75 25.49
CA THR A 125 24.64 -13.99 25.27
C THR A 125 24.27 -14.61 23.91
N PRO A 126 25.12 -15.51 23.38
CA PRO A 126 24.78 -16.24 22.16
C PRO A 126 23.52 -17.10 22.38
N GLY A 127 22.53 -16.96 21.49
CA GLY A 127 21.31 -17.79 21.50
C GLY A 127 20.11 -17.23 22.28
N GLU A 128 20.21 -16.06 22.93
CA GLU A 128 19.03 -15.40 23.51
C GLU A 128 18.45 -14.31 22.59
N GLN A 129 17.18 -13.94 22.82
CA GLN A 129 16.51 -12.84 22.13
C GLN A 129 17.16 -11.49 22.47
N LYS A 130 17.47 -10.71 21.43
CA LYS A 130 18.10 -9.39 21.53
C LYS A 130 17.21 -8.33 20.87
N VAL A 131 17.41 -7.09 21.28
CA VAL A 131 16.91 -5.93 20.54
C VAL A 131 17.99 -5.37 19.62
N GLY A 132 17.57 -4.73 18.55
CA GLY A 132 18.46 -4.12 17.56
C GLY A 132 17.85 -2.89 16.90
N LEU A 133 18.69 -2.21 16.13
CA LEU A 133 18.32 -1.07 15.31
C LEU A 133 18.79 -1.32 13.87
N LEU A 134 17.93 -1.09 12.89
CA LEU A 134 18.33 -0.87 11.49
C LEU A 134 18.12 0.59 11.16
N TYR A 135 19.01 1.19 10.38
CA TYR A 135 18.92 2.59 10.00
C TYR A 135 19.55 2.85 8.64
N LYS A 136 19.08 3.89 7.95
CA LYS A 136 19.71 4.40 6.72
C LYS A 136 20.90 5.31 7.06
N PRO A 137 22.15 4.96 6.72
CA PRO A 137 23.31 5.81 7.01
C PRO A 137 23.32 7.15 6.27
N GLY A 138 22.55 7.25 5.17
CA GLY A 138 22.34 8.51 4.46
C GLY A 138 21.46 9.52 5.22
N VAL A 139 20.68 9.05 6.20
CA VAL A 139 19.75 9.86 7.00
C VAL A 139 20.26 10.02 8.43
N ALA A 140 20.81 8.97 9.04
CA ALA A 140 21.23 8.99 10.43
C ALA A 140 22.63 8.39 10.66
N SER A 141 23.36 8.93 11.62
CA SER A 141 24.66 8.41 12.06
C SER A 141 24.66 8.17 13.57
N ILE A 142 25.30 7.09 14.03
CA ILE A 142 25.38 6.76 15.46
C ILE A 142 26.42 7.65 16.14
N LEU A 143 26.01 8.32 17.22
CA LEU A 143 26.87 9.09 18.13
C LEU A 143 27.34 8.24 19.32
N GLY A 144 26.56 7.25 19.72
CA GLY A 144 26.90 6.29 20.78
C GLY A 144 25.75 5.34 21.06
N ALA A 145 26.06 4.16 21.59
CA ALA A 145 25.07 3.15 21.93
C ALA A 145 25.43 2.43 23.24
N ARG A 146 24.42 2.10 24.04
CA ARG A 146 24.57 1.38 25.31
C ARG A 146 23.31 0.60 25.67
N VAL A 147 23.46 -0.50 26.40
CA VAL A 147 22.34 -1.11 27.12
C VAL A 147 22.10 -0.35 28.43
N ILE A 148 20.85 -0.02 28.71
CA ILE A 148 20.42 0.77 29.87
C ILE A 148 19.57 -0.06 30.82
N LEU A 149 19.32 0.44 32.03
CA LEU A 149 18.45 -0.20 33.04
C LEU A 149 18.88 -1.63 33.39
N THR A 150 20.18 -1.89 33.34
CA THR A 150 20.74 -3.24 33.48
C THR A 150 20.62 -3.79 34.91
N ALA A 151 20.57 -2.93 35.93
CA ALA A 151 20.25 -3.34 37.30
C ALA A 151 18.82 -3.91 37.44
N ASP A 152 17.93 -3.50 36.53
CA ASP A 152 16.52 -3.88 36.49
C ASP A 152 16.21 -4.82 35.32
N ALA A 153 17.22 -5.44 34.71
CA ALA A 153 17.08 -6.28 33.52
C ALA A 153 16.01 -7.37 33.66
N THR A 154 15.82 -7.90 34.87
CA THR A 154 14.77 -8.88 35.15
C THR A 154 13.37 -8.32 34.94
N LEU A 155 13.11 -7.03 35.15
CA LEU A 155 11.81 -6.41 34.84
C LEU A 155 11.49 -6.45 33.33
N PHE A 156 12.53 -6.47 32.49
CA PHE A 156 12.45 -6.56 31.03
C PHE A 156 12.62 -8.00 30.51
N GLY A 157 12.31 -9.01 31.32
CA GLY A 157 12.46 -10.42 30.91
C GLY A 157 13.91 -10.88 30.71
N GLY A 158 14.89 -10.15 31.24
CA GLY A 158 16.31 -10.38 31.01
C GLY A 158 16.88 -9.59 29.83
N ARG A 159 16.06 -8.80 29.13
CA ARG A 159 16.42 -8.07 27.90
C ARG A 159 16.44 -6.56 28.17
N PRO A 160 17.51 -6.00 28.77
CA PRO A 160 17.57 -4.58 29.06
C PRO A 160 17.48 -3.74 27.76
N PRO A 161 16.81 -2.58 27.77
CA PRO A 161 16.63 -1.77 26.57
C PRO A 161 17.96 -1.28 25.97
N LEU A 162 17.97 -1.12 24.64
CA LEU A 162 19.10 -0.56 23.89
C LEU A 162 18.86 0.93 23.64
N GLU A 163 19.71 1.80 24.19
CA GLU A 163 19.74 3.23 23.85
C GLU A 163 20.76 3.48 22.75
N VAL A 164 20.33 4.14 21.67
CA VAL A 164 21.17 4.60 20.56
C VAL A 164 20.98 6.10 20.39
N ARG A 165 22.06 6.85 20.60
CA ARG A 165 22.11 8.28 20.29
C ARG A 165 22.51 8.43 18.84
N MET A 166 21.74 9.18 18.08
CA MET A 166 21.92 9.36 16.64
C MET A 166 21.94 10.84 16.28
N ARG A 167 22.62 11.18 15.20
CA ARG A 167 22.51 12.46 14.51
C ARG A 167 21.76 12.25 13.20
N VAL A 168 20.58 12.85 13.10
CA VAL A 168 19.67 12.75 11.96
C VAL A 168 19.83 14.00 11.09
N SER A 169 20.10 13.80 9.81
CA SER A 169 20.22 14.84 8.79
C SER A 169 19.15 14.62 7.71
N LEU A 170 18.16 15.50 7.66
CA LEU A 170 17.07 15.46 6.68
C LEU A 170 16.65 16.88 6.31
N ASN A 171 16.25 17.12 5.06
CA ASN A 171 15.80 18.44 4.58
C ASN A 171 16.83 19.58 4.82
N GLY A 172 18.12 19.27 4.76
CA GLY A 172 19.19 20.25 5.04
C GLY A 172 19.31 20.65 6.52
N HIS A 173 18.59 19.95 7.41
CA HIS A 173 18.59 20.17 8.84
C HIS A 173 19.21 18.97 9.57
N THR A 174 20.05 19.25 10.57
CA THR A 174 20.79 18.23 11.31
C THR A 174 20.59 18.43 12.80
N GLU A 175 20.04 17.41 13.48
CA GLU A 175 19.81 17.41 14.92
C GLU A 175 19.99 16.03 15.53
N ASP A 176 20.11 15.96 16.86
CA ASP A 176 20.29 14.71 17.59
C ASP A 176 18.94 14.10 18.00
N LEU A 177 18.84 12.77 17.93
CA LEU A 177 17.71 11.94 18.37
C LEU A 177 18.25 10.81 19.25
N VAL A 178 17.55 10.49 20.33
CA VAL A 178 17.79 9.28 21.11
C VAL A 178 16.71 8.27 20.77
N VAL A 179 17.11 7.09 20.30
CA VAL A 179 16.20 5.96 20.06
C VAL A 179 16.44 4.93 21.15
N ILE A 180 15.39 4.47 21.82
CA ILE A 180 15.44 3.38 22.77
C ILE A 180 14.62 2.22 22.22
N VAL A 181 15.25 1.06 22.01
CA VAL A 181 14.56 -0.15 21.57
C VAL A 181 14.20 -1.00 22.78
N LEU A 182 12.92 -1.24 22.97
CA LEU A 182 12.32 -1.96 24.10
C LEU A 182 11.80 -3.34 23.67
N HIS A 183 11.97 -4.33 24.53
CA HIS A 183 11.19 -5.56 24.49
C HIS A 183 10.80 -5.89 25.94
N ALA A 184 9.57 -5.55 26.32
CA ALA A 184 9.10 -5.66 27.70
C ALA A 184 8.82 -7.12 28.10
N LYS A 185 8.50 -7.33 29.38
CA LYS A 185 8.17 -8.66 29.89
C LYS A 185 6.87 -9.18 29.27
N ALA A 186 6.96 -10.30 28.55
CA ALA A 186 5.82 -11.01 27.95
C ALA A 186 4.90 -11.69 28.98
N MET A 187 3.79 -12.25 28.49
CA MET A 187 2.70 -12.94 29.21
C MET A 187 1.66 -12.02 29.86
N SER A 188 0.41 -12.51 29.94
CA SER A 188 -0.76 -11.82 30.49
C SER A 188 -1.08 -12.18 31.95
N ASP A 189 -0.16 -12.84 32.65
CA ASP A 189 -0.30 -13.15 34.06
C ASP A 189 0.03 -11.92 34.96
N VAL A 190 -0.41 -11.97 36.21
CA VAL A 190 -0.28 -10.84 37.16
C VAL A 190 1.17 -10.52 37.53
N ASP A 191 2.08 -11.51 37.56
CA ASP A 191 3.50 -11.26 37.84
C ASP A 191 4.13 -10.48 36.68
N SER A 192 3.87 -10.94 35.45
CA SER A 192 4.33 -10.28 34.24
C SER A 192 3.78 -8.86 34.11
N TRP A 193 2.49 -8.65 34.41
CA TRP A 193 1.91 -7.31 34.51
C TRP A 193 2.62 -6.42 35.53
N GLN A 194 2.85 -6.92 36.75
CA GLN A 194 3.52 -6.13 37.79
C GLN A 194 4.95 -5.77 37.39
N ARG A 195 5.67 -6.68 36.72
CA ARG A 195 7.00 -6.41 36.18
C ARG A 195 6.98 -5.32 35.10
N ARG A 196 5.97 -5.30 34.23
CA ARG A 196 5.79 -4.19 33.26
C ARG A 196 5.48 -2.86 33.96
N VAL A 197 4.68 -2.87 35.02
CA VAL A 197 4.40 -1.65 35.82
C VAL A 197 5.69 -1.11 36.46
N ASP A 198 6.53 -1.98 37.00
CA ASP A 198 7.77 -1.53 37.63
C ASP A 198 8.83 -1.15 36.58
N ALA A 199 8.88 -1.85 35.45
CA ALA A 199 9.70 -1.48 34.29
C ALA A 199 9.33 -0.09 33.74
N SER A 200 8.04 0.21 33.60
CA SER A 200 7.57 1.51 33.09
C SER A 200 7.94 2.66 34.04
N ARG A 201 7.92 2.44 35.35
CA ARG A 201 8.37 3.42 36.36
C ARG A 201 9.86 3.70 36.29
N VAL A 202 10.68 2.64 36.19
CA VAL A 202 12.14 2.78 36.07
C VAL A 202 12.50 3.46 34.75
N LEU A 203 11.85 3.08 33.64
CA LEU A 203 12.05 3.72 32.34
C LEU A 203 11.67 5.20 32.40
N LYS A 204 10.51 5.55 32.98
CA LYS A 204 10.10 6.95 33.13
C LYS A 204 11.10 7.75 33.96
N SER A 205 11.50 7.22 35.12
CA SER A 205 12.50 7.88 35.97
C SER A 205 13.84 8.07 35.25
N PHE A 206 14.23 7.14 34.38
CA PHE A 206 15.44 7.27 33.58
C PHE A 206 15.31 8.38 32.53
N LEU A 207 14.19 8.42 31.81
CA LEU A 207 13.91 9.46 30.81
C LEU A 207 13.87 10.85 31.46
N ASP A 208 13.10 11.00 32.54
CA ASP A 208 12.95 12.26 33.28
C ASP A 208 14.29 12.78 33.85
N SER A 209 15.21 11.89 34.21
CA SER A 209 16.50 12.28 34.82
C SER A 209 17.65 12.42 33.81
N THR A 210 17.64 11.62 32.74
CA THR A 210 18.75 11.54 31.79
C THR A 210 18.50 12.38 30.55
N TRP A 211 17.24 12.46 30.11
CA TRP A 211 16.82 13.09 28.86
C TRP A 211 15.64 14.05 29.05
N PRO A 212 15.67 14.99 30.01
CA PRO A 212 14.52 15.82 30.37
C PRO A 212 14.08 16.82 29.29
N SER A 213 14.91 17.02 28.27
CA SER A 213 14.66 18.01 27.21
C SER A 213 15.20 17.58 25.85
N ALA A 214 15.35 16.28 25.65
CA ALA A 214 15.94 15.72 24.43
C ALA A 214 14.85 15.07 23.59
N LYS A 215 15.03 15.12 22.26
CA LYS A 215 14.22 14.29 21.37
C LYS A 215 14.53 12.82 21.64
N VAL A 216 13.62 12.15 22.33
CA VAL A 216 13.65 10.70 22.57
C VAL A 216 12.46 10.04 21.91
N LEU A 217 12.70 8.88 21.30
CA LEU A 217 11.69 7.96 20.82
C LEU A 217 11.98 6.56 21.39
N VAL A 218 11.05 6.01 22.16
CA VAL A 218 11.08 4.62 22.61
C VAL A 218 10.19 3.80 21.68
N VAL A 219 10.78 2.81 21.02
CA VAL A 219 10.08 1.94 20.05
C VAL A 219 10.24 0.50 20.50
N GLY A 220 9.22 -0.33 20.31
CA GLY A 220 9.37 -1.74 20.66
C GLY A 220 8.08 -2.51 20.83
N ASP A 221 8.27 -3.75 21.27
CA ASP A 221 7.23 -4.60 21.83
C ASP A 221 7.09 -4.28 23.33
N PHE A 222 6.01 -3.60 23.67
CA PHE A 222 5.65 -3.23 25.03
C PHE A 222 4.91 -4.37 25.75
N ASN A 223 4.51 -5.44 25.06
CA ASN A 223 3.82 -6.61 25.62
C ASN A 223 2.57 -6.25 26.46
N ASP A 224 2.00 -5.08 26.22
CA ASP A 224 0.76 -4.60 26.81
C ASP A 224 0.24 -3.45 25.97
N ASP A 225 -1.07 -3.24 25.99
CA ASP A 225 -1.67 -2.08 25.35
C ASP A 225 -1.54 -0.85 26.27
N VAL A 226 -1.65 0.33 25.69
CA VAL A 226 -1.49 1.62 26.38
C VAL A 226 -2.81 2.15 26.94
N ASP A 227 -3.95 1.63 26.49
CA ASP A 227 -5.28 2.00 26.99
C ASP A 227 -5.83 1.01 28.04
N VAL A 228 -5.83 -0.29 27.74
CA VAL A 228 -6.35 -1.36 28.61
C VAL A 228 -5.36 -2.51 28.62
N SER A 229 -5.02 -3.01 29.81
CA SER A 229 -4.03 -4.08 29.87
C SER A 229 -4.53 -5.38 29.24
N ILE A 230 -3.61 -6.09 28.58
CA ILE A 230 -3.78 -7.48 28.16
C ILE A 230 -3.99 -8.44 29.34
N THR A 231 -3.65 -7.99 30.55
CA THR A 231 -3.90 -8.73 31.80
C THR A 231 -5.31 -8.44 32.28
N SER A 232 -6.15 -9.47 32.26
CA SER A 232 -7.59 -9.33 32.54
C SER A 232 -7.88 -8.57 33.84
N GLY A 233 -8.67 -7.49 33.73
CA GLY A 233 -9.12 -6.68 34.86
C GLY A 233 -8.06 -5.74 35.44
N ARG A 234 -6.96 -5.48 34.73
CA ARG A 234 -5.90 -4.54 35.15
C ARG A 234 -5.84 -3.30 34.27
N ALA A 235 -5.36 -2.20 34.86
CA ALA A 235 -5.00 -0.99 34.12
C ALA A 235 -3.71 -1.22 33.33
N SER A 236 -3.50 -0.45 32.26
CA SER A 236 -2.26 -0.49 31.48
C SER A 236 -1.04 -0.22 32.39
N PRO A 237 0.06 -0.98 32.25
CA PRO A 237 1.33 -0.67 32.91
C PRO A 237 1.91 0.70 32.55
N TYR A 238 1.46 1.28 31.45
CA TYR A 238 1.99 2.51 30.86
C TYR A 238 1.16 3.75 31.21
N ASP A 239 0.19 3.62 32.11
CA ASP A 239 -0.64 4.73 32.60
C ASP A 239 0.19 5.89 33.19
N ASN A 240 1.38 5.59 33.72
CA ASN A 240 2.32 6.62 34.21
C ASN A 240 2.84 7.56 33.12
N PHE A 241 2.90 7.11 31.87
CA PHE A 241 3.24 7.92 30.70
C PHE A 241 1.99 8.55 30.10
N VAL A 242 0.89 7.81 29.99
CA VAL A 242 -0.38 8.31 29.44
C VAL A 242 -0.95 9.46 30.27
N ALA A 243 -0.86 9.37 31.60
CA ALA A 243 -1.28 10.42 32.51
C ALA A 243 -0.38 11.67 32.46
N ASP A 244 0.83 11.57 31.89
CA ASP A 244 1.82 12.65 31.80
C ASP A 244 1.94 13.19 30.36
N ALA A 245 0.80 13.56 29.78
CA ALA A 245 0.69 14.00 28.39
C ALA A 245 1.45 15.30 28.05
N ASN A 246 1.96 16.01 29.06
CA ASN A 246 2.76 17.22 28.85
C ASN A 246 4.18 16.90 28.39
N ASP A 247 4.71 15.76 28.86
CA ASP A 247 6.10 15.37 28.63
C ASP A 247 6.20 14.14 27.72
N TYR A 248 5.15 13.31 27.68
CA TYR A 248 5.15 12.05 26.94
C TYR A 248 3.88 11.88 26.11
N THR A 249 4.01 11.22 24.97
CA THR A 249 2.87 10.86 24.13
C THR A 249 3.15 9.52 23.46
N PHE A 250 2.15 8.65 23.40
CA PHE A 250 2.16 7.50 22.51
C PHE A 250 1.43 7.89 21.22
N PRO A 251 2.11 8.19 20.10
CA PRO A 251 1.43 8.53 18.86
C PRO A 251 0.57 7.36 18.33
N THR A 252 0.89 6.15 18.78
CA THR A 252 0.25 4.88 18.44
C THR A 252 -1.01 4.57 19.24
N THR A 253 -1.38 5.35 20.28
CA THR A 253 -2.64 5.14 21.03
C THR A 253 -3.88 5.22 20.14
N VAL A 254 -3.81 5.95 19.02
CA VAL A 254 -4.89 5.99 18.03
C VAL A 254 -5.19 4.62 17.42
N LEU A 255 -4.21 3.72 17.37
CA LEU A 255 -4.35 2.36 16.87
C LEU A 255 -5.09 1.48 17.89
N SER A 256 -4.75 1.60 19.18
CA SER A 256 -5.45 0.94 20.29
C SER A 256 -6.92 1.38 20.34
N ASN A 257 -7.17 2.70 20.29
CA ASN A 257 -8.52 3.27 20.28
C ASN A 257 -9.36 2.80 19.08
N ALA A 258 -8.71 2.46 17.96
CA ALA A 258 -9.34 1.90 16.77
C ALA A 258 -9.58 0.38 16.86
N ASN A 259 -9.24 -0.25 17.99
CA ASN A 259 -9.27 -1.70 18.22
C ASN A 259 -8.52 -2.49 17.13
N LEU A 260 -7.36 -1.96 16.70
CA LEU A 260 -6.47 -2.68 15.80
C LEU A 260 -5.66 -3.73 16.57
N THR A 261 -4.83 -4.46 15.83
CA THR A 261 -3.94 -5.48 16.38
C THR A 261 -2.55 -5.31 15.81
N SER A 262 -1.52 -5.46 16.63
CA SER A 262 -0.13 -5.59 16.16
C SER A 262 0.38 -7.04 16.16
N VAL A 263 -0.46 -8.02 16.53
CA VAL A 263 -0.10 -9.44 16.59
C VAL A 263 -1.20 -10.32 15.99
N ILE A 264 -0.85 -11.17 15.03
CA ILE A 264 -1.80 -12.03 14.32
C ILE A 264 -2.57 -12.89 15.32
N GLY A 265 -3.91 -12.84 15.22
CA GLY A 265 -4.79 -13.62 16.10
C GLY A 265 -4.97 -13.06 17.52
N TYR A 266 -4.31 -11.95 17.88
CA TYR A 266 -4.38 -11.35 19.21
C TYR A 266 -4.96 -9.93 19.16
N LYS A 267 -6.05 -9.66 19.89
CA LYS A 267 -6.78 -8.38 19.80
C LYS A 267 -6.23 -7.32 20.76
N ALA A 268 -5.01 -6.86 20.51
CA ALA A 268 -4.42 -5.71 21.17
C ALA A 268 -3.31 -5.13 20.28
N VAL A 269 -3.04 -3.83 20.43
CA VAL A 269 -1.79 -3.26 19.94
C VAL A 269 -0.82 -3.37 21.11
N ILE A 270 0.27 -4.12 20.95
CA ILE A 270 1.31 -4.24 21.98
C ILE A 270 2.67 -3.74 21.49
N ASP A 271 2.78 -3.43 20.20
CA ASP A 271 3.94 -2.80 19.61
C ASP A 271 3.69 -1.30 19.51
N HIS A 272 4.51 -0.50 20.18
CA HIS A 272 4.24 0.92 20.38
C HIS A 272 5.46 1.81 20.13
N HIS A 273 5.14 3.07 19.91
CA HIS A 273 6.07 4.19 19.89
C HIS A 273 5.67 5.14 21.01
N LEU A 274 6.62 5.52 21.85
CA LEU A 274 6.51 6.54 22.90
C LEU A 274 7.47 7.68 22.58
N ALA A 275 6.94 8.88 22.41
CA ALA A 275 7.67 10.09 22.12
C ALA A 275 7.71 11.01 23.35
N THR A 276 8.85 11.66 23.57
CA THR A 276 8.95 12.87 24.40
C THR A 276 8.23 14.03 23.72
N ASN A 277 7.86 15.07 24.47
CA ASN A 277 7.21 16.26 23.91
C ASN A 277 8.05 16.96 22.83
N GLU A 278 9.40 16.95 22.92
CA GLU A 278 10.26 17.47 21.84
C GLU A 278 10.15 16.67 20.54
N THR A 279 10.05 15.34 20.63
CA THR A 279 9.86 14.47 19.46
C THR A 279 8.42 14.56 18.95
N GLN A 280 7.45 14.58 19.85
CA GLN A 280 6.02 14.69 19.54
C GLN A 280 5.69 15.98 18.78
N ALA A 281 6.40 17.08 19.05
CA ALA A 281 6.25 18.32 18.30
C ALA A 281 6.54 18.17 16.79
N LEU A 282 7.24 17.11 16.38
CA LEU A 282 7.54 16.78 14.99
C LEU A 282 6.59 15.74 14.40
N TYR A 283 5.77 15.07 15.21
CA TYR A 283 4.91 13.98 14.75
C TYR A 283 3.95 14.45 13.64
N VAL A 284 3.86 13.67 12.56
CA VAL A 284 2.88 13.88 11.49
C VAL A 284 1.54 13.28 11.93
N PRO A 285 0.50 14.09 12.20
CA PRO A 285 -0.77 13.58 12.70
C PRO A 285 -1.40 12.57 11.74
N GLY A 286 -1.90 11.45 12.29
CA GLY A 286 -2.52 10.38 11.50
C GLY A 286 -1.54 9.46 10.77
N SER A 287 -0.22 9.59 11.01
CA SER A 287 0.79 8.72 10.40
C SER A 287 1.00 7.39 11.14
N ALA A 288 0.49 7.25 12.37
CA ALA A 288 0.54 5.97 13.06
C ALA A 288 -0.20 4.89 12.26
N GLU A 289 0.46 3.76 12.01
CA GLU A 289 -0.08 2.66 11.20
C GLU A 289 0.37 1.32 11.79
N VAL A 290 -0.56 0.35 11.89
CA VAL A 290 -0.19 -1.06 11.88
C VAL A 290 -0.06 -1.46 10.42
N TYR A 291 1.18 -1.67 9.95
CA TYR A 291 1.39 -1.95 8.55
C TYR A 291 1.06 -3.41 8.23
N ARG A 292 -0.07 -3.62 7.54
CA ARG A 292 -0.64 -4.93 7.17
C ARG A 292 0.15 -5.63 6.06
N VAL A 293 1.41 -5.93 6.33
CA VAL A 293 2.32 -6.65 5.41
C VAL A 293 1.89 -8.09 5.16
N ASP A 294 1.09 -8.66 6.06
CA ASP A 294 0.43 -9.95 5.93
C ASP A 294 -0.51 -10.03 4.72
N ALA A 295 -0.96 -8.89 4.17
CA ALA A 295 -1.74 -8.85 2.94
C ALA A 295 -0.91 -9.19 1.67
N TYR A 296 0.42 -9.13 1.76
CA TYR A 296 1.33 -9.34 0.62
C TYR A 296 2.15 -10.63 0.75
N ILE A 297 2.23 -11.21 1.96
CA ILE A 297 3.02 -12.41 2.26
C ILE A 297 2.05 -13.53 2.62
N SER A 298 2.08 -14.63 1.85
CA SER A 298 1.27 -15.81 2.15
C SER A 298 1.76 -16.50 3.42
N ASP A 299 0.82 -16.97 4.25
CA ASP A 299 1.11 -17.69 5.50
C ASP A 299 2.06 -16.91 6.43
N TYR A 300 1.90 -15.58 6.48
CA TYR A 300 2.80 -14.64 7.15
C TYR A 300 3.17 -15.04 8.59
N ASP A 301 2.17 -15.45 9.38
CA ASP A 301 2.30 -15.81 10.80
C ASP A 301 3.09 -17.09 11.05
N THR A 302 3.33 -17.90 10.02
CA THR A 302 4.13 -19.14 10.12
C THR A 302 5.43 -19.08 9.34
N THR A 303 5.58 -18.09 8.46
CA THR A 303 6.74 -17.95 7.55
C THR A 303 7.62 -16.75 7.86
N THR A 304 7.10 -15.78 8.63
CA THR A 304 7.80 -14.50 8.89
C THR A 304 7.82 -14.16 10.37
N THR A 305 6.67 -13.88 10.96
CA THR A 305 6.48 -13.60 12.39
C THR A 305 4.98 -13.44 12.67
N ASP A 306 4.57 -13.68 13.91
CA ASP A 306 3.26 -13.33 14.43
C ASP A 306 3.04 -11.81 14.68
N HIS A 307 4.08 -10.96 14.67
CA HIS A 307 3.96 -9.51 14.87
C HIS A 307 3.89 -8.73 13.56
N LEU A 308 3.04 -7.71 13.51
CA LEU A 308 2.95 -6.75 12.42
C LEU A 308 3.80 -5.49 12.73
N PRO A 309 4.48 -4.90 11.75
CA PRO A 309 5.18 -3.62 11.94
C PRO A 309 4.25 -2.50 12.40
N VAL A 310 4.70 -1.70 13.37
CA VAL A 310 4.01 -0.48 13.81
C VAL A 310 4.87 0.73 13.48
N LEU A 311 4.28 1.69 12.76
CA LEU A 311 4.98 2.80 12.12
C LEU A 311 4.55 4.15 12.68
N THR A 312 5.45 5.13 12.68
CA THR A 312 5.13 6.56 12.90
C THR A 312 6.03 7.44 12.01
N ARG A 313 5.60 8.69 11.74
CA ARG A 313 6.33 9.65 10.90
C ARG A 313 6.54 10.99 11.60
N TYR A 314 7.68 11.62 11.33
CA TYR A 314 8.07 12.92 11.89
C TYR A 314 8.57 13.91 10.82
N SER A 315 8.11 15.17 10.88
CA SER A 315 8.48 16.26 9.96
C SER A 315 9.85 16.86 10.28
N TRP A 316 10.90 16.03 10.20
CA TRP A 316 12.26 16.42 10.59
C TRP A 316 12.84 17.51 9.69
N GLY A 317 13.23 18.65 10.28
CA GLY A 317 13.78 19.76 9.52
C GLY A 317 12.79 20.46 8.58
N ASN A 318 11.51 20.09 8.62
CA ASN A 318 10.54 20.51 7.63
C ASN A 318 9.67 21.71 8.06
N ALA A 319 10.18 22.55 8.98
CA ALA A 319 9.46 23.72 9.50
C ALA A 319 9.18 24.81 8.43
N GLY A 320 9.75 24.67 7.23
CA GLY A 320 9.57 25.58 6.11
C GLY A 320 8.75 25.04 4.94
N ALA A 321 8.28 23.77 4.95
CA ALA A 321 7.53 23.26 3.82
C ALA A 321 6.23 24.02 3.60
N SER A 322 5.91 24.22 2.32
CA SER A 322 4.70 24.91 1.92
C SER A 322 4.26 24.47 0.53
N LEU A 323 2.95 24.58 0.31
CA LEU A 323 2.31 24.43 -0.98
C LEU A 323 1.46 25.67 -1.24
N THR A 324 1.30 26.04 -2.50
CA THR A 324 0.36 27.09 -2.90
C THR A 324 -0.22 26.75 -4.26
N VAL A 325 -1.52 26.57 -4.34
CA VAL A 325 -2.24 26.41 -5.60
C VAL A 325 -2.15 27.74 -6.34
N THR A 326 -1.79 27.68 -7.63
CA THR A 326 -1.72 28.88 -8.49
C THR A 326 -2.76 28.86 -9.60
N SER A 327 -3.27 27.69 -9.99
CA SER A 327 -4.43 27.59 -10.89
C SER A 327 -5.11 26.21 -10.83
N PRO A 328 -6.46 26.14 -10.86
CA PRO A 328 -7.39 27.25 -10.72
C PRO A 328 -7.34 27.78 -9.28
N ASN A 329 -7.40 29.10 -9.13
CA ASN A 329 -7.30 29.76 -7.83
C ASN A 329 -8.59 30.50 -7.44
N GLY A 330 -9.64 30.40 -8.26
CA GLY A 330 -10.97 30.95 -7.97
C GLY A 330 -11.49 31.86 -9.09
N GLY A 331 -12.77 31.71 -9.41
CA GLY A 331 -13.48 32.50 -10.42
C GLY A 331 -13.32 32.01 -11.86
N GLU A 332 -12.47 31.01 -12.13
CA GLU A 332 -12.35 30.42 -13.46
C GLU A 332 -13.65 29.71 -13.90
N SER A 333 -13.80 29.51 -15.21
CA SER A 333 -14.89 28.72 -15.79
C SER A 333 -14.32 27.69 -16.76
N TRP A 334 -14.37 26.43 -16.37
CA TRP A 334 -13.80 25.31 -17.11
C TRP A 334 -14.91 24.41 -17.66
N ALA A 335 -14.78 24.07 -18.94
CA ALA A 335 -15.69 23.13 -19.58
C ALA A 335 -15.46 21.70 -19.04
N GLY A 336 -16.54 21.02 -18.67
CA GLY A 336 -16.56 19.59 -18.42
C GLY A 336 -15.99 18.80 -19.59
N GLY A 337 -15.28 17.71 -19.30
CA GLY A 337 -14.59 16.89 -20.30
C GLY A 337 -13.36 17.52 -20.94
N SER A 338 -13.05 18.79 -20.66
CA SER A 338 -11.85 19.45 -21.20
C SER A 338 -10.58 19.07 -20.44
N SER A 339 -9.45 19.05 -21.15
CA SER A 339 -8.13 18.90 -20.54
C SER A 339 -7.61 20.27 -20.08
N ARG A 340 -7.25 20.39 -18.81
CA ARG A 340 -6.79 21.62 -18.14
C ARG A 340 -5.52 21.32 -17.35
N VAL A 341 -4.70 22.35 -17.14
CA VAL A 341 -3.48 22.23 -16.34
C VAL A 341 -3.73 22.85 -14.98
N LEU A 342 -3.55 22.05 -13.92
CA LEU A 342 -3.44 22.51 -12.55
C LEU A 342 -2.01 22.97 -12.31
N THR A 343 -1.82 24.06 -11.58
CA THR A 343 -0.48 24.57 -11.24
C THR A 343 -0.36 24.91 -9.76
N TRP A 344 0.85 24.78 -9.22
CA TRP A 344 1.19 25.09 -7.82
C TRP A 344 2.65 25.50 -7.66
N THR A 345 2.99 26.05 -6.50
CA THR A 345 4.36 26.17 -6.00
C THR A 345 4.55 25.23 -4.82
N ALA A 346 5.74 24.67 -4.68
CA ALA A 346 6.10 23.77 -3.60
C ALA A 346 7.46 24.15 -3.03
N ASN A 347 7.59 24.12 -1.71
CA ASN A 347 8.86 24.22 -1.00
C ASN A 347 9.02 22.98 -0.10
N GLN A 348 10.13 22.26 -0.23
CA GLN A 348 10.44 21.07 0.57
C GLN A 348 9.34 19.99 0.58
N VAL A 349 8.60 19.86 -0.54
CA VAL A 349 7.61 18.80 -0.76
C VAL A 349 8.04 17.97 -1.96
N ALA A 350 8.32 16.69 -1.73
CA ALA A 350 8.78 15.79 -2.78
C ALA A 350 7.65 15.34 -3.72
N THR A 351 6.50 14.97 -3.15
CA THR A 351 5.36 14.45 -3.92
C THR A 351 4.08 15.08 -3.41
N VAL A 352 3.23 15.49 -4.34
CA VAL A 352 1.92 16.06 -4.05
C VAL A 352 0.79 15.14 -4.51
N ALA A 353 -0.29 15.10 -3.73
CA ALA A 353 -1.60 14.62 -4.15
C ALA A 353 -2.45 15.82 -4.60
N LEU A 354 -3.09 15.71 -5.76
CA LEU A 354 -4.03 16.68 -6.28
C LEU A 354 -5.45 16.15 -6.12
N ASP A 355 -6.34 16.93 -5.52
CA ASP A 355 -7.76 16.58 -5.40
C ASP A 355 -8.65 17.68 -5.97
N TYR A 356 -9.87 17.30 -6.36
CA TYR A 356 -10.95 18.24 -6.66
C TYR A 356 -12.16 18.00 -5.75
N SER A 357 -12.97 19.04 -5.61
CA SER A 357 -14.27 19.01 -4.94
C SER A 357 -15.32 19.61 -5.88
N LEU A 358 -16.55 19.12 -5.82
CA LEU A 358 -17.70 19.66 -6.56
C LEU A 358 -18.72 20.38 -5.66
N ASP A 359 -18.50 20.36 -4.35
CA ASP A 359 -19.45 20.80 -3.31
C ASP A 359 -18.84 21.87 -2.36
N GLY A 360 -17.88 22.66 -2.86
CA GLY A 360 -17.27 23.76 -2.10
C GLY A 360 -16.19 23.31 -1.10
N GLY A 361 -15.70 22.08 -1.21
CA GLY A 361 -14.70 21.49 -0.33
C GLY A 361 -15.26 20.59 0.78
N GLY A 362 -16.54 20.21 0.70
CA GLY A 362 -17.14 19.25 1.63
C GLY A 362 -16.64 17.82 1.39
N THR A 363 -16.56 17.42 0.12
CA THR A 363 -16.00 16.15 -0.32
C THR A 363 -14.89 16.37 -1.35
N TRP A 364 -13.87 15.52 -1.29
CA TRP A 364 -12.67 15.61 -2.14
C TRP A 364 -12.41 14.27 -2.83
N ALA A 365 -12.13 14.31 -4.12
CA ALA A 365 -11.78 13.17 -4.94
C ALA A 365 -10.36 13.33 -5.52
N LEU A 366 -9.56 12.27 -5.46
CA LEU A 366 -8.19 12.26 -5.96
C LEU A 366 -8.17 12.38 -7.49
N ILE A 367 -7.37 13.32 -7.99
CA ILE A 367 -7.03 13.45 -9.41
C ILE A 367 -5.83 12.57 -9.74
N GLY A 368 -4.78 12.65 -8.93
CA GLY A 368 -3.53 11.93 -9.13
C GLY A 368 -2.40 12.47 -8.25
N HIS A 369 -1.19 11.97 -8.50
CA HIS A 369 0.03 12.39 -7.82
C HIS A 369 1.02 13.00 -8.81
N ALA A 370 1.87 13.90 -8.32
CA ALA A 370 2.94 14.52 -9.10
C ALA A 370 4.16 14.81 -8.21
N GLU A 371 5.34 14.98 -8.82
CA GLU A 371 6.49 15.54 -8.11
C GLU A 371 6.18 16.98 -7.69
N GLY A 372 6.45 17.35 -6.44
CA GLY A 372 6.16 18.69 -5.94
C GLY A 372 6.86 19.78 -6.76
N ALA A 373 8.10 19.52 -7.20
CA ALA A 373 8.88 20.43 -8.04
C ALA A 373 8.36 20.57 -9.48
N ALA A 374 7.47 19.68 -9.96
CA ALA A 374 6.91 19.79 -11.31
C ALA A 374 6.01 21.02 -11.47
N GLY A 375 5.39 21.48 -10.37
CA GLY A 375 4.55 22.69 -10.32
C GLY A 375 3.32 22.67 -11.23
N SER A 376 3.04 21.55 -11.92
CA SER A 376 1.92 21.41 -12.85
C SER A 376 1.47 19.97 -13.07
N TYR A 377 0.17 19.78 -13.36
CA TYR A 377 -0.44 18.48 -13.65
C TYR A 377 -1.61 18.64 -14.63
N THR A 378 -1.65 17.80 -15.67
CA THR A 378 -2.75 17.82 -16.66
C THR A 378 -3.93 16.98 -16.17
N TRP A 379 -5.09 17.60 -16.04
CA TRP A 379 -6.33 17.02 -15.54
C TRP A 379 -7.44 17.08 -16.59
N THR A 380 -8.16 15.96 -16.78
CA THR A 380 -9.43 15.97 -17.52
C THR A 380 -10.56 16.31 -16.56
N VAL A 381 -11.15 17.49 -16.73
CA VAL A 381 -12.21 18.01 -15.84
C VAL A 381 -13.44 17.12 -15.94
N PRO A 382 -14.03 16.64 -14.83
CA PRO A 382 -15.28 15.88 -14.86
C PRO A 382 -16.39 16.66 -15.56
N ASP A 383 -17.18 15.99 -16.39
CA ASP A 383 -18.33 16.61 -17.05
C ASP A 383 -19.56 16.65 -16.13
N ILE A 384 -19.41 17.35 -15.00
CA ILE A 384 -20.44 17.56 -13.98
C ILE A 384 -20.50 19.05 -13.69
N ALA A 385 -21.59 19.70 -14.12
CA ALA A 385 -21.76 21.13 -13.92
C ALA A 385 -21.87 21.50 -12.43
N THR A 386 -21.08 22.47 -11.98
CA THR A 386 -21.15 23.02 -10.63
C THR A 386 -20.54 24.42 -10.59
N SER A 387 -21.08 25.32 -9.76
CA SER A 387 -20.45 26.61 -9.45
C SER A 387 -19.63 26.57 -8.16
N GLN A 388 -19.45 25.39 -7.57
CA GLN A 388 -18.80 25.17 -6.27
C GLN A 388 -17.53 24.33 -6.40
N ALA A 389 -16.92 24.25 -7.59
CA ALA A 389 -15.73 23.43 -7.76
C ALA A 389 -14.54 24.04 -7.02
N ARG A 390 -13.73 23.20 -6.38
CA ARG A 390 -12.44 23.59 -5.79
C ARG A 390 -11.38 22.56 -6.14
N VAL A 391 -10.12 22.98 -6.12
CA VAL A 391 -8.97 22.07 -6.13
C VAL A 391 -8.15 22.28 -4.87
N ARG A 392 -7.39 21.25 -4.50
CA ARG A 392 -6.34 21.36 -3.48
C ARG A 392 -5.13 20.54 -3.88
N VAL A 393 -3.98 20.97 -3.40
CA VAL A 393 -2.71 20.26 -3.50
C VAL A 393 -2.21 20.00 -2.09
N ARG A 394 -1.79 18.77 -1.81
CA ARG A 394 -1.35 18.35 -0.47
C ARG A 394 -0.07 17.55 -0.58
N ASP A 395 0.82 17.68 0.39
CA ASP A 395 1.96 16.78 0.51
C ASP A 395 1.47 15.36 0.85
N VAL A 396 2.02 14.36 0.15
CA VAL A 396 1.71 12.95 0.41
C VAL A 396 2.33 12.49 1.72
N ALA A 397 3.52 12.98 2.06
CA ALA A 397 4.23 12.61 3.27
C ALA A 397 3.54 13.19 4.52
N ASN A 398 3.06 14.44 4.43
CA ASN A 398 2.37 15.13 5.50
C ASN A 398 1.19 15.96 4.97
N ALA A 399 -0.02 15.38 5.05
CA ALA A 399 -1.24 16.03 4.55
C ALA A 399 -1.60 17.35 5.25
N SER A 400 -1.01 17.68 6.41
CA SER A 400 -1.19 19.00 7.03
C SER A 400 -0.55 20.11 6.21
N ILE A 401 0.47 19.80 5.40
CA ILE A 401 1.02 20.71 4.40
C ILE A 401 0.12 20.60 3.17
N ASN A 402 -0.80 21.55 3.05
CA ASN A 402 -1.72 21.63 1.94
C ASN A 402 -2.10 23.06 1.62
N ASP A 403 -2.60 23.26 0.42
CA ASP A 403 -3.26 24.49 0.03
C ASP A 403 -4.46 24.17 -0.87
N SER A 404 -5.51 24.98 -0.73
CA SER A 404 -6.70 24.92 -1.58
C SER A 404 -6.83 26.25 -2.30
N GLY A 405 -7.22 26.25 -3.57
CA GLY A 405 -7.37 27.49 -4.32
C GLY A 405 -8.24 28.52 -3.58
N ASP A 406 -7.89 29.81 -3.69
CA ASP A 406 -8.44 30.92 -2.91
C ASP A 406 -9.96 31.06 -3.00
N GLY A 407 -10.56 30.58 -4.10
CA GLY A 407 -12.01 30.59 -4.31
C GLY A 407 -12.55 29.35 -5.00
N VAL A 408 -13.87 29.34 -5.19
CA VAL A 408 -14.53 28.36 -6.07
C VAL A 408 -14.34 28.74 -7.53
N PHE A 409 -14.24 27.75 -8.41
CA PHE A 409 -14.36 27.93 -9.85
C PHE A 409 -15.61 27.20 -10.37
N THR A 410 -16.03 27.54 -11.57
CA THR A 410 -17.20 26.93 -12.21
C THR A 410 -16.76 25.84 -13.18
N ILE A 411 -17.37 24.66 -13.06
CA ILE A 411 -17.37 23.66 -14.12
C ILE A 411 -18.68 23.82 -14.89
N THR A 412 -18.60 24.13 -16.18
CA THR A 412 -19.77 24.19 -17.06
C THR A 412 -19.96 22.83 -17.73
N SER A 413 -21.20 22.34 -17.83
CA SER A 413 -21.43 21.22 -18.75
C SER A 413 -21.24 21.72 -20.17
N VAL A 414 -20.54 20.93 -20.98
CA VAL A 414 -20.68 21.06 -22.43
C VAL A 414 -21.96 20.30 -22.78
N ASN A 415 -23.05 21.03 -23.07
CA ASN A 415 -24.25 20.44 -23.66
C ASN A 415 -23.90 19.91 -25.06
N THR A 416 -23.22 18.78 -25.09
CA THR A 416 -22.82 18.10 -26.31
C THR A 416 -24.03 17.26 -26.71
N PRO A 417 -24.62 17.47 -27.90
CA PRO A 417 -25.73 16.65 -28.37
C PRO A 417 -25.37 15.16 -28.31
N GLY A 418 -26.37 14.31 -28.06
CA GLY A 418 -26.19 12.88 -28.13
C GLY A 418 -25.74 12.45 -29.53
N ASN A 419 -24.85 11.45 -29.60
CA ASN A 419 -24.26 10.98 -30.85
C ASN A 419 -24.17 9.46 -30.84
N VAL A 420 -25.08 8.79 -31.54
CA VAL A 420 -25.17 7.32 -31.54
C VAL A 420 -24.49 6.78 -32.79
N VAL A 421 -23.57 5.85 -32.60
CA VAL A 421 -22.81 5.19 -33.67
C VAL A 421 -22.89 3.67 -33.52
N LEU A 422 -22.72 2.94 -34.62
CA LEU A 422 -22.38 1.51 -34.62
C LEU A 422 -21.01 1.36 -33.94
N HIS A 423 -20.81 0.44 -33.01
CA HIS A 423 -19.58 0.38 -32.22
C HIS A 423 -18.85 -0.97 -32.32
N GLU A 424 -19.61 -2.05 -32.23
CA GLU A 424 -19.10 -3.42 -32.32
C GLU A 424 -20.09 -4.26 -33.16
N ILE A 425 -19.58 -5.14 -34.02
CA ILE A 425 -20.39 -6.00 -34.89
C ILE A 425 -19.83 -7.42 -34.87
N LEU A 426 -20.63 -8.40 -34.49
CA LEU A 426 -20.31 -9.82 -34.67
C LEU A 426 -21.18 -10.38 -35.80
N ALA A 427 -20.57 -10.58 -36.97
CA ALA A 427 -21.23 -11.20 -38.12
C ALA A 427 -21.04 -12.72 -38.12
N ASN A 428 -19.82 -13.20 -37.88
CA ASN A 428 -19.52 -14.62 -37.87
C ASN A 428 -19.59 -15.19 -36.45
N GLU A 429 -20.77 -15.64 -36.07
CA GLU A 429 -21.03 -16.32 -34.80
C GLU A 429 -20.33 -17.70 -34.70
N ILE A 430 -20.13 -18.20 -33.48
CA ILE A 430 -19.64 -19.57 -33.29
C ILE A 430 -20.78 -20.54 -33.61
N GLY A 431 -20.59 -21.34 -34.66
CA GLY A 431 -21.61 -22.24 -35.19
C GLY A 431 -22.52 -21.57 -36.23
N SER A 432 -23.40 -22.34 -36.88
CA SER A 432 -24.33 -21.82 -37.87
C SER A 432 -25.70 -21.57 -37.24
N ASP A 433 -26.29 -20.40 -37.47
CA ASP A 433 -27.64 -20.00 -37.01
C ASP A 433 -27.84 -19.99 -35.48
N ALA A 434 -26.76 -19.77 -34.73
CA ALA A 434 -26.75 -19.67 -33.27
C ALA A 434 -27.54 -18.45 -32.76
N GLY A 435 -27.73 -17.43 -33.61
CA GLY A 435 -28.44 -16.19 -33.28
C GLY A 435 -27.68 -15.30 -32.29
N THR A 436 -26.38 -15.54 -32.13
CA THR A 436 -25.44 -14.76 -31.33
C THR A 436 -24.75 -13.65 -32.13
N GLU A 437 -25.00 -13.55 -33.45
CA GLU A 437 -24.77 -12.32 -34.22
C GLU A 437 -25.24 -11.10 -33.41
N PHE A 438 -24.46 -10.02 -33.39
CA PHE A 438 -24.90 -8.80 -32.75
C PHE A 438 -24.35 -7.54 -33.40
N VAL A 439 -25.04 -6.43 -33.15
CA VAL A 439 -24.57 -5.07 -33.41
C VAL A 439 -24.72 -4.26 -32.12
N GLU A 440 -23.65 -3.64 -31.68
CA GLU A 440 -23.63 -2.72 -30.56
C GLU A 440 -23.72 -1.27 -31.06
N LEU A 441 -24.56 -0.48 -30.41
CA LEU A 441 -24.63 0.97 -30.53
C LEU A 441 -23.94 1.62 -29.34
N LEU A 442 -23.21 2.70 -29.56
CA LEU A 442 -22.64 3.53 -28.49
C LEU A 442 -23.09 4.98 -28.65
N ASN A 443 -23.58 5.59 -27.57
CA ASN A 443 -23.77 7.03 -27.51
C ASN A 443 -22.48 7.72 -27.06
N THR A 444 -21.70 8.23 -28.01
CA THR A 444 -20.46 8.96 -27.76
C THR A 444 -20.70 10.44 -27.44
N GLY A 445 -21.96 10.89 -27.38
CA GLY A 445 -22.34 12.27 -27.07
C GLY A 445 -22.57 12.50 -25.58
N GLY A 446 -22.77 13.77 -25.21
CA GLY A 446 -22.91 14.22 -23.82
C GLY A 446 -24.34 14.23 -23.28
N SER A 447 -25.33 13.80 -24.06
CA SER A 447 -26.74 13.73 -23.65
C SER A 447 -27.41 12.43 -24.10
N ALA A 448 -28.43 12.00 -23.35
CA ALA A 448 -29.20 10.81 -23.66
C ALA A 448 -29.95 10.96 -25.00
N VAL A 449 -30.05 9.87 -25.76
CA VAL A 449 -30.74 9.83 -27.06
C VAL A 449 -31.95 8.91 -26.97
N ASP A 450 -33.11 9.41 -27.38
CA ASP A 450 -34.31 8.60 -27.58
C ASP A 450 -34.23 7.86 -28.93
N LEU A 451 -34.13 6.54 -28.86
CA LEU A 451 -34.06 5.63 -30.00
C LEU A 451 -35.44 5.17 -30.46
N SER A 452 -36.54 5.68 -29.89
CA SER A 452 -37.91 5.26 -30.23
C SER A 452 -38.16 5.22 -31.74
N GLY A 453 -38.48 4.03 -32.26
CA GLY A 453 -38.78 3.82 -33.68
C GLY A 453 -37.58 3.90 -34.63
N TRP A 454 -36.36 4.04 -34.12
CA TRP A 454 -35.16 3.86 -34.94
C TRP A 454 -35.10 2.42 -35.42
N THR A 455 -34.40 2.18 -36.52
CA THR A 455 -34.28 0.86 -37.12
C THR A 455 -32.83 0.51 -37.42
N LEU A 456 -32.47 -0.75 -37.18
CA LEU A 456 -31.22 -1.36 -37.61
C LEU A 456 -31.48 -2.22 -38.85
N TRP A 457 -30.59 -2.13 -39.83
CA TRP A 457 -30.69 -2.77 -41.14
C TRP A 457 -29.41 -3.53 -41.48
N ASP A 458 -29.56 -4.58 -42.27
CA ASP A 458 -28.47 -5.11 -43.09
C ASP A 458 -28.54 -4.54 -44.53
N ALA A 459 -27.76 -5.08 -45.49
CA ALA A 459 -27.79 -4.60 -46.87
C ALA A 459 -29.13 -4.82 -47.60
N THR A 460 -30.03 -5.66 -47.07
CA THR A 460 -31.24 -6.13 -47.75
C THR A 460 -32.55 -5.67 -47.10
N GLY A 461 -32.57 -5.42 -45.79
CA GLY A 461 -33.81 -5.14 -45.07
C GLY A 461 -33.61 -4.72 -43.62
N SER A 462 -34.70 -4.22 -43.01
CA SER A 462 -34.74 -3.92 -41.58
C SER A 462 -34.68 -5.22 -40.77
N ARG A 463 -33.88 -5.20 -39.70
CA ARG A 463 -33.64 -6.34 -38.79
C ARG A 463 -34.12 -6.06 -37.37
N HIS A 464 -34.09 -4.80 -36.95
CA HIS A 464 -34.61 -4.42 -35.63
C HIS A 464 -35.29 -3.05 -35.69
N THR A 465 -36.40 -2.88 -34.96
CA THR A 465 -37.03 -1.59 -34.65
C THR A 465 -37.02 -1.40 -33.14
N PHE A 466 -36.45 -0.29 -32.68
CA PHE A 466 -36.39 0.03 -31.26
C PHE A 466 -37.77 0.44 -30.73
N ALA A 467 -38.18 -0.17 -29.61
CA ALA A 467 -39.45 0.11 -28.97
C ALA A 467 -39.56 1.58 -28.50
N SER A 468 -40.79 2.06 -28.32
CA SER A 468 -41.02 3.38 -27.74
C SER A 468 -40.49 3.44 -26.30
N GLY A 469 -39.80 4.54 -25.96
CA GLY A 469 -39.17 4.75 -24.66
C GLY A 469 -37.76 4.18 -24.53
N THR A 470 -37.17 3.64 -25.60
CA THR A 470 -35.77 3.19 -25.57
C THR A 470 -34.83 4.39 -25.50
N ILE A 471 -34.29 4.66 -24.31
CA ILE A 471 -33.33 5.75 -24.07
C ILE A 471 -31.91 5.20 -23.94
N LEU A 472 -30.99 5.68 -24.78
CA LEU A 472 -29.56 5.41 -24.67
C LEU A 472 -28.85 6.57 -23.98
N GLY A 473 -28.46 6.37 -22.72
CA GLY A 473 -27.75 7.37 -21.92
C GLY A 473 -26.40 7.81 -22.53
N ALA A 474 -25.93 9.01 -22.16
CA ALA A 474 -24.61 9.49 -22.57
C ALA A 474 -23.51 8.51 -22.12
N GLY A 475 -22.58 8.20 -23.01
CA GLY A 475 -21.49 7.25 -22.75
C GLY A 475 -21.94 5.80 -22.52
N ARG A 476 -23.19 5.43 -22.85
CA ARG A 476 -23.70 4.05 -22.68
C ARG A 476 -23.82 3.33 -24.02
N ALA A 477 -23.65 2.01 -23.98
CA ALA A 477 -23.83 1.13 -25.12
C ALA A 477 -25.12 0.29 -25.02
N LEU A 478 -25.67 -0.12 -26.16
CA LEU A 478 -26.80 -1.04 -26.28
C LEU A 478 -26.53 -2.05 -27.39
N ALA A 479 -26.62 -3.35 -27.08
CA ALA A 479 -26.41 -4.43 -28.05
C ALA A 479 -27.73 -5.02 -28.58
N VAL A 480 -27.82 -5.19 -29.90
CA VAL A 480 -28.91 -5.91 -30.57
C VAL A 480 -28.37 -7.26 -31.02
N PHE A 481 -28.86 -8.35 -30.44
CA PHE A 481 -28.52 -9.72 -30.83
C PHE A 481 -29.51 -10.29 -31.84
N GLY A 482 -29.10 -11.25 -32.66
CA GLY A 482 -29.98 -11.95 -33.61
C GLY A 482 -31.22 -12.53 -32.95
N LYS A 483 -31.06 -13.16 -31.77
CA LYS A 483 -32.18 -13.72 -30.99
C LYS A 483 -32.10 -13.28 -29.53
N ALA A 484 -33.25 -12.92 -28.94
CA ALA A 484 -33.32 -12.55 -27.52
C ALA A 484 -32.88 -13.69 -26.58
N ALA A 485 -33.15 -14.95 -26.97
CA ALA A 485 -32.73 -16.13 -26.22
C ALA A 485 -31.22 -16.39 -26.25
N SER A 486 -30.50 -15.74 -27.17
CA SER A 486 -29.05 -15.90 -27.37
C SER A 486 -28.24 -14.79 -26.69
N ILE A 487 -28.88 -13.87 -25.96
CA ILE A 487 -28.19 -12.82 -25.20
C ILE A 487 -27.41 -13.47 -24.04
N PRO A 488 -26.08 -13.26 -23.94
CA PRO A 488 -25.28 -13.83 -22.88
C PRO A 488 -25.68 -13.31 -21.48
N ASN A 489 -25.61 -14.17 -20.47
CA ASN A 489 -25.83 -13.78 -19.08
C ASN A 489 -24.85 -12.68 -18.67
N GLY A 490 -25.37 -11.62 -18.05
CA GLY A 490 -24.57 -10.47 -17.58
C GLY A 490 -24.51 -9.28 -18.55
N VAL A 491 -25.01 -9.42 -19.78
CA VAL A 491 -25.14 -8.28 -20.71
C VAL A 491 -26.45 -7.54 -20.41
N GLY A 492 -26.36 -6.44 -19.65
CA GLY A 492 -27.53 -5.76 -19.09
C GLY A 492 -28.34 -4.91 -20.07
N ASN A 493 -27.68 -4.21 -21.01
CA ASN A 493 -28.36 -3.32 -21.97
C ASN A 493 -28.39 -3.95 -23.38
N ALA A 494 -29.15 -5.04 -23.51
CA ALA A 494 -29.26 -5.79 -24.76
C ALA A 494 -30.69 -6.20 -25.09
N VAL A 495 -30.96 -6.36 -26.39
CA VAL A 495 -32.26 -6.78 -26.93
C VAL A 495 -32.07 -7.76 -28.09
N GLY A 496 -33.10 -8.55 -28.38
CA GLY A 496 -33.15 -9.38 -29.59
C GLY A 496 -33.68 -8.60 -30.80
N ALA A 497 -33.21 -8.96 -32.00
CA ALA A 497 -33.72 -8.46 -33.26
C ALA A 497 -35.22 -8.76 -33.40
N THR A 498 -36.02 -7.77 -33.79
CA THR A 498 -37.49 -7.93 -33.86
C THR A 498 -37.92 -8.82 -35.02
N THR A 499 -37.06 -9.02 -36.02
CA THR A 499 -37.28 -9.97 -37.12
C THR A 499 -36.79 -11.39 -36.82
N GLY A 500 -36.21 -11.64 -35.64
CA GLY A 500 -35.71 -12.96 -35.23
C GLY A 500 -34.33 -13.36 -35.78
N GLY A 501 -33.59 -12.41 -36.36
CA GLY A 501 -32.20 -12.56 -36.83
C GLY A 501 -31.64 -11.26 -37.40
N LEU A 502 -30.31 -11.12 -37.44
CA LEU A 502 -29.64 -9.98 -38.08
C LEU A 502 -29.21 -10.28 -39.52
N SER A 503 -28.95 -11.55 -39.85
CA SER A 503 -28.65 -12.00 -41.22
C SER A 503 -27.37 -11.37 -41.80
N LEU A 504 -26.34 -11.24 -40.95
CA LEU A 504 -25.08 -10.59 -41.30
C LEU A 504 -24.19 -11.56 -42.08
N ASN A 505 -23.81 -11.20 -43.30
CA ASN A 505 -23.06 -12.11 -44.17
C ASN A 505 -21.56 -12.17 -43.82
N ASN A 506 -21.01 -13.38 -43.61
CA ASN A 506 -19.56 -13.61 -43.39
C ASN A 506 -18.68 -13.20 -44.58
N GLY A 507 -19.24 -13.16 -45.79
CA GLY A 507 -18.56 -12.69 -47.00
C GLY A 507 -18.39 -11.16 -47.09
N GLY A 508 -19.03 -10.43 -46.17
CA GLY A 508 -19.17 -8.98 -46.20
C GLY A 508 -20.63 -8.55 -46.30
N ASP A 509 -20.98 -7.47 -45.61
CA ASP A 509 -22.33 -6.91 -45.54
C ASP A 509 -22.29 -5.42 -45.20
N THR A 510 -23.46 -4.77 -45.11
CA THR A 510 -23.62 -3.39 -44.66
C THR A 510 -24.61 -3.30 -43.52
N VAL A 511 -24.16 -2.81 -42.37
CA VAL A 511 -25.03 -2.49 -41.23
C VAL A 511 -25.39 -1.02 -41.27
N THR A 512 -26.68 -0.69 -41.14
CA THR A 512 -27.15 0.71 -41.16
C THR A 512 -28.12 0.99 -40.02
N LEU A 513 -27.85 2.05 -39.27
CA LEU A 513 -28.75 2.60 -38.25
C LEU A 513 -29.52 3.79 -38.84
N GLN A 514 -30.85 3.79 -38.71
CA GLN A 514 -31.72 4.85 -39.26
C GLN A 514 -32.70 5.36 -38.22
N LYS A 515 -33.06 6.65 -38.32
CA LYS A 515 -34.17 7.26 -37.59
C LYS A 515 -35.52 6.90 -38.22
N PRO A 516 -36.66 7.11 -37.51
CA PRO A 516 -37.97 7.14 -38.14
C PRO A 516 -37.97 8.04 -39.38
N GLY A 517 -38.51 7.53 -40.49
CA GLY A 517 -38.50 8.24 -41.78
C GLY A 517 -37.27 7.99 -42.65
N GLY A 518 -36.33 7.12 -42.23
CA GLY A 518 -35.26 6.58 -43.07
C GLY A 518 -33.97 7.40 -43.12
N ALA A 519 -33.83 8.44 -42.31
CA ALA A 519 -32.59 9.20 -42.22
C ALA A 519 -31.48 8.35 -41.58
N VAL A 520 -30.39 8.12 -42.31
CA VAL A 520 -29.23 7.35 -41.82
C VAL A 520 -28.52 8.13 -40.70
N VAL A 521 -28.27 7.43 -39.60
CA VAL A 521 -27.48 7.93 -38.46
C VAL A 521 -26.03 7.50 -38.60
N ASP A 522 -25.83 6.22 -38.86
CA ASP A 522 -24.51 5.63 -39.07
C ASP A 522 -24.64 4.39 -39.97
N THR A 523 -23.60 4.09 -40.73
CA THR A 523 -23.56 2.95 -41.63
C THR A 523 -22.13 2.43 -41.74
N TYR A 524 -21.99 1.11 -41.81
CA TYR A 524 -20.69 0.48 -42.00
C TYR A 524 -20.81 -0.74 -42.92
N THR A 525 -20.02 -0.72 -43.99
CA THR A 525 -19.84 -1.86 -44.89
C THR A 525 -18.52 -2.55 -44.55
N TYR A 526 -18.58 -3.84 -44.24
CA TYR A 526 -17.42 -4.67 -43.95
C TYR A 526 -17.19 -5.72 -45.03
N ALA A 527 -15.94 -6.15 -45.17
CA ALA A 527 -15.55 -7.24 -46.07
C ALA A 527 -15.28 -8.52 -45.29
N ALA A 528 -15.19 -9.65 -46.00
CA ALA A 528 -14.91 -10.97 -45.42
C ALA A 528 -13.69 -11.00 -44.48
N GLY A 529 -12.68 -10.15 -44.69
CA GLY A 529 -11.49 -10.08 -43.83
C GLY A 529 -11.76 -9.69 -42.37
N LEU A 530 -12.87 -8.99 -42.09
CA LEU A 530 -13.30 -8.62 -40.72
C LEU A 530 -14.39 -9.54 -40.16
N ALA A 531 -14.95 -10.43 -40.99
CA ALA A 531 -16.02 -11.35 -40.64
C ALA A 531 -15.65 -12.83 -40.91
N GLY A 532 -14.37 -13.13 -41.08
CA GLY A 532 -13.90 -14.47 -41.45
C GLY A 532 -13.54 -15.38 -40.28
N GLN A 533 -13.54 -14.86 -39.04
CA GLN A 533 -13.16 -15.61 -37.83
C GLN A 533 -14.38 -15.86 -36.96
N ASP A 534 -14.64 -17.12 -36.63
CA ASP A 534 -15.78 -17.52 -35.80
C ASP A 534 -15.67 -16.90 -34.40
N GLY A 535 -16.74 -16.26 -33.94
CA GLY A 535 -16.85 -15.67 -32.62
C GLY A 535 -16.02 -14.42 -32.38
N VAL A 536 -15.37 -13.87 -33.42
CA VAL A 536 -14.58 -12.65 -33.33
C VAL A 536 -15.36 -11.49 -33.94
N SER A 537 -15.69 -10.50 -33.12
CA SER A 537 -16.35 -9.28 -33.58
C SER A 537 -15.36 -8.34 -34.24
N MET A 538 -15.90 -7.39 -35.00
CA MET A 538 -15.18 -6.19 -35.42
C MET A 538 -15.60 -5.04 -34.50
N ASN A 539 -14.63 -4.27 -34.02
CA ASN A 539 -14.83 -3.16 -33.08
C ASN A 539 -14.24 -1.87 -33.66
N ARG A 540 -14.85 -0.73 -33.38
CA ARG A 540 -14.23 0.56 -33.71
C ARG A 540 -12.90 0.74 -32.98
N ASN A 541 -11.93 1.34 -33.66
CA ASN A 541 -10.62 1.67 -33.14
C ASN A 541 -10.27 3.14 -33.47
N PRO A 542 -9.96 3.98 -32.47
CA PRO A 542 -9.96 3.70 -31.02
C PRO A 542 -11.32 3.29 -30.48
N ASP A 543 -11.31 2.44 -29.45
CA ASP A 543 -12.52 2.02 -28.73
C ASP A 543 -13.25 3.23 -28.15
N GLY A 544 -14.57 3.29 -28.32
CA GLY A 544 -15.40 4.44 -27.94
C GLY A 544 -15.39 5.62 -28.91
N SER A 545 -14.69 5.53 -30.05
CA SER A 545 -14.63 6.61 -31.04
C SER A 545 -15.85 6.67 -31.95
N ALA A 546 -16.35 7.88 -32.23
CA ALA A 546 -17.39 8.11 -33.23
C ALA A 546 -16.91 7.99 -34.69
N THR A 547 -15.60 8.13 -34.92
CA THR A 547 -14.99 8.22 -36.26
C THR A 547 -13.92 7.16 -36.52
N GLY A 548 -13.68 6.27 -35.56
CA GLY A 548 -12.71 5.19 -35.66
C GLY A 548 -13.08 4.18 -36.75
N SER A 549 -12.08 3.56 -37.36
CA SER A 549 -12.28 2.45 -38.30
C SER A 549 -12.52 1.15 -37.54
N PHE A 550 -13.23 0.20 -38.14
CA PHE A 550 -13.39 -1.13 -37.55
C PHE A 550 -12.14 -2.00 -37.79
N VAL A 551 -11.77 -2.74 -36.76
CA VAL A 551 -10.70 -3.76 -36.76
C VAL A 551 -11.22 -5.02 -36.05
N LEU A 552 -10.55 -6.15 -36.19
CA LEU A 552 -10.89 -7.36 -35.42
C LEU A 552 -10.71 -7.08 -33.92
N HIS A 553 -11.65 -7.49 -33.09
CA HIS A 553 -11.63 -7.26 -31.65
C HIS A 553 -10.38 -7.83 -30.96
N THR A 554 -9.88 -8.97 -31.44
CA THR A 554 -8.64 -9.61 -30.98
C THR A 554 -7.38 -8.77 -31.25
N SER A 555 -7.47 -7.70 -32.04
CA SER A 555 -6.37 -6.73 -32.18
C SER A 555 -6.38 -5.65 -31.08
N LEU A 556 -7.49 -5.50 -30.35
CA LEU A 556 -7.64 -4.50 -29.28
C LEU A 556 -7.52 -5.13 -27.88
N SER A 557 -7.83 -6.41 -27.73
CA SER A 557 -7.74 -7.12 -26.44
C SER A 557 -7.58 -8.63 -26.62
N THR A 558 -7.41 -9.35 -25.51
CA THR A 558 -7.42 -10.82 -25.48
C THR A 558 -8.80 -11.44 -25.66
N ARG A 559 -9.87 -10.64 -25.69
CA ARG A 559 -11.26 -11.10 -25.88
C ARG A 559 -11.60 -11.16 -27.37
N SER A 560 -12.52 -12.05 -27.74
CA SER A 560 -13.03 -12.15 -29.10
C SER A 560 -14.21 -11.21 -29.39
N ALA A 561 -14.94 -10.78 -28.35
CA ALA A 561 -16.01 -9.78 -28.42
C ALA A 561 -16.27 -9.18 -27.02
N SER A 562 -16.96 -8.04 -26.93
CA SER A 562 -17.21 -7.33 -25.68
C SER A 562 -18.60 -6.67 -25.51
N PRO A 563 -19.72 -7.27 -25.95
CA PRO A 563 -21.02 -6.60 -25.94
C PRO A 563 -21.41 -6.06 -24.55
N GLY A 564 -21.71 -4.77 -24.48
CA GLY A 564 -22.06 -4.03 -23.28
C GLY A 564 -20.87 -3.49 -22.48
N THR A 565 -19.63 -3.72 -22.93
CA THR A 565 -18.40 -3.27 -22.26
C THR A 565 -17.39 -2.73 -23.27
N ARG A 566 -16.40 -1.99 -22.79
CA ARG A 566 -15.23 -1.59 -23.61
C ARG A 566 -14.46 -2.84 -24.05
N ALA A 567 -13.62 -2.70 -25.08
CA ALA A 567 -12.84 -3.81 -25.63
C ALA A 567 -11.97 -4.52 -24.56
N ASN A 568 -11.49 -3.78 -23.55
CA ASN A 568 -10.73 -4.33 -22.42
C ASN A 568 -11.59 -4.98 -21.31
N GLY A 569 -12.92 -4.91 -21.43
CA GLY A 569 -13.89 -5.47 -20.49
C GLY A 569 -14.34 -4.56 -19.36
N THR A 570 -13.89 -3.31 -19.32
CA THR A 570 -14.39 -2.31 -18.37
C THR A 570 -15.76 -1.77 -18.80
N ALA A 571 -16.52 -1.22 -17.85
CA ALA A 571 -17.81 -0.63 -18.17
C ALA A 571 -17.66 0.62 -19.06
N PHE A 572 -18.67 0.88 -19.89
CA PHE A 572 -18.76 2.10 -20.69
C PHE A 572 -18.95 3.36 -19.85
#